data_AF-A0A8S3QNA3-F1
#
_entry.id   AF-A0A8S3QNA3-F1
#
_cell.length_a   1.000
_cell.length_b   1.000
_cell.length_c   1.000
_cell.angle_alpha   90.00
_cell.angle_beta   90.00
_cell.angle_gamma   90.00
#
_symmetry.space_group_name_H-M   'P 1'
#
loop_
_entity.id
_entity.type
_entity.pdbx_description
1 polymer ?
#
loop_
_entity_poly.entity_id
_entity_poly.type
_entity_poly.pdbx_seq_one_letter_code
_entity_poly.pdbx_strand_id
1 'polypeptide(L)'
;MCTSRMSYSERRNEANFRTLIKAFKQENQACTMNGDRIVRVHHNNQSSVASELHILGIAETHLVKNNTISVDGYTWFGHNRIGIHIRAKAGSGGVGFLVRNDLMELSNVIIVEHSIDGICWLKFEDKLNLDNVFYACVVYLPPENSTRAVNVHAFVESLMSQMYTIPKGNQFYLCGDFNSRCGDLNDFVEGIDTFARETSS
;
A
#
# COMPACT_ATOMS: atom_id res chain seq x y z
N MET A 1 7.04 -39.36 -8.22
CA MET A 1 7.14 -38.74 -6.87
C MET A 1 8.56 -38.25 -6.69
N CYS A 2 8.80 -36.94 -6.83
CA CYS A 2 10.09 -36.33 -6.54
C CYS A 2 9.83 -35.24 -5.51
N THR A 3 10.02 -35.55 -4.23
CA THR A 3 10.03 -34.56 -3.16
C THR A 3 11.47 -34.06 -3.03
N SER A 4 11.83 -33.02 -3.79
CA SER A 4 13.10 -32.35 -3.60
C SER A 4 13.13 -31.75 -2.18
N ARG A 5 14.14 -32.14 -1.39
CA ARG A 5 14.38 -31.53 -0.07
C ARG A 5 14.86 -30.10 -0.32
N MET A 6 14.06 -29.12 0.10
CA MET A 6 14.49 -27.71 0.17
C MET A 6 15.83 -27.60 0.89
N SER A 7 16.68 -26.73 0.39
CA SER A 7 17.95 -26.35 1.01
C SER A 7 17.71 -25.56 2.30
N TYR A 8 18.77 -25.41 3.11
CA TYR A 8 18.69 -24.66 4.36
C TYR A 8 18.38 -23.16 4.15
N SER A 9 18.94 -22.56 3.10
CA SER A 9 18.66 -21.17 2.73
C SER A 9 17.21 -20.97 2.29
N GLU A 10 16.65 -21.90 1.51
CA GLU A 10 15.24 -21.86 1.10
C GLU A 10 14.30 -21.99 2.29
N ARG A 11 14.61 -22.89 3.25
CA ARG A 11 13.82 -23.02 4.49
C ARG A 11 13.87 -21.77 5.36
N ARG A 12 15.03 -21.11 5.47
CA ARG A 12 15.19 -19.86 6.22
C ARG A 12 14.42 -18.72 5.58
N ASN A 13 14.47 -18.64 4.25
CA ASN A 13 13.78 -17.65 3.44
C ASN A 13 12.25 -17.80 3.52
N GLU A 14 11.74 -19.03 3.42
CA GLU A 14 10.31 -19.33 3.61
C GLU A 14 9.86 -18.98 5.04
N ALA A 15 10.66 -19.30 6.06
CA ALA A 15 10.34 -18.98 7.44
C ALA A 15 10.27 -17.46 7.69
N ASN A 16 11.20 -16.69 7.11
CA ASN A 16 11.20 -15.23 7.18
C ASN A 16 9.96 -14.64 6.48
N PHE A 17 9.62 -15.12 5.27
CA PHE A 17 8.45 -14.64 4.54
C PHE A 17 7.12 -14.96 5.24
N ARG A 18 6.98 -16.19 5.77
CA ARG A 18 5.82 -16.57 6.60
C ARG A 18 5.75 -15.73 7.86
N THR A 19 6.88 -15.38 8.47
CA THR A 19 6.94 -14.52 9.66
C THR A 19 6.52 -13.10 9.31
N LEU A 20 6.93 -12.59 8.15
CA LEU A 20 6.52 -11.31 7.61
C LEU A 20 4.99 -11.24 7.43
N ILE A 21 4.41 -12.23 6.74
CA ILE A 21 2.97 -12.34 6.53
C ILE A 21 2.23 -12.48 7.86
N LYS A 22 2.79 -13.22 8.82
CA LYS A 22 2.21 -13.36 10.16
C LYS A 22 2.27 -12.05 10.96
N ALA A 23 3.38 -11.31 10.89
CA ALA A 23 3.52 -9.99 11.51
C ALA A 23 2.49 -9.02 10.93
N PHE A 24 2.33 -9.01 9.59
CA PHE A 24 1.26 -8.27 8.94
C PHE A 24 -0.14 -8.71 9.37
N LYS A 25 -0.40 -10.02 9.54
CA LYS A 25 -1.68 -10.54 10.04
C LYS A 25 -1.95 -10.13 11.50
N GLN A 26 -0.93 -10.07 12.35
CA GLN A 26 -1.05 -9.65 13.76
C GLN A 26 -1.23 -8.14 13.90
N GLU A 27 -0.52 -7.33 13.12
CA GLU A 27 -0.72 -5.87 13.11
C GLU A 27 -2.11 -5.49 12.61
N ASN A 28 -2.69 -6.23 11.66
CA ASN A 28 -4.08 -6.03 11.22
C ASN A 28 -5.15 -6.44 12.26
N GLN A 29 -4.81 -7.28 13.25
CA GLN A 29 -5.67 -7.52 14.42
C GLN A 29 -5.48 -6.47 15.52
N ALA A 30 -4.32 -5.81 15.57
CA ALA A 30 -4.04 -4.70 16.48
C ALA A 30 -4.48 -3.33 15.91
N CYS A 31 -4.89 -3.28 14.64
CA CYS A 31 -5.31 -2.04 13.98
C CYS A 31 -6.72 -1.56 14.34
N THR A 32 -7.39 -2.23 15.28
CA THR A 32 -8.44 -1.63 16.11
C THR A 32 -7.83 -1.30 17.48
N MET A 33 -7.74 0.00 17.77
CA MET A 33 -7.25 0.59 19.02
C MET A 33 -5.73 0.65 19.21
N ASN A 34 -5.07 1.45 18.37
CA ASN A 34 -4.32 2.62 18.83
C ASN A 34 -3.75 3.31 17.59
N GLY A 35 -4.23 4.53 17.33
CA GLY A 35 -3.61 5.39 16.34
C GLY A 35 -2.18 5.66 16.75
N ASP A 36 -1.23 5.12 15.99
CA ASP A 36 0.05 5.73 15.67
C ASP A 36 0.97 4.72 14.97
N ARG A 37 1.12 4.91 13.64
CA ARG A 37 2.39 4.91 12.90
C ARG A 37 2.13 5.05 11.39
N ILE A 38 1.46 6.13 11.01
CA ILE A 38 1.63 6.71 9.66
C ILE A 38 2.86 7.61 9.77
N VAL A 39 4.03 7.09 9.38
CA VAL A 39 5.24 7.93 9.30
C VAL A 39 5.14 8.78 8.03
N ARG A 40 4.59 10.00 8.15
CA ARG A 40 4.75 11.04 7.12
C ARG A 40 6.21 11.52 7.15
N VAL A 41 7.05 10.97 6.29
CA VAL A 41 8.45 11.40 6.16
C VAL A 41 8.50 12.73 5.40
N HIS A 42 8.57 13.84 6.14
CA HIS A 42 8.94 15.14 5.57
C HIS A 42 10.40 15.13 5.11
N HIS A 43 10.67 15.88 4.03
CA HIS A 43 11.86 15.85 3.16
C HIS A 43 13.27 15.91 3.81
N ASN A 44 13.39 16.09 5.13
CA ASN A 44 14.65 16.42 5.80
C ASN A 44 15.21 15.35 6.76
N ASN A 45 14.54 14.20 6.98
CA ASN A 45 14.98 13.15 7.94
C ASN A 45 14.90 11.72 7.37
N GLN A 46 15.31 11.51 6.12
CA GLN A 46 15.06 10.27 5.36
C GLN A 46 15.89 9.02 5.78
N SER A 47 16.96 9.14 6.58
CA SER A 47 17.97 8.07 6.65
C SER A 47 17.83 7.03 7.78
N SER A 48 17.14 7.29 8.89
CA SER A 48 17.17 6.39 10.06
C SER A 48 15.92 5.52 10.27
N VAL A 49 14.76 5.90 9.72
CA VAL A 49 13.50 5.14 9.87
C VAL A 49 13.26 4.19 8.69
N ALA A 50 13.82 4.51 7.52
CA ALA A 50 13.65 3.69 6.33
C ALA A 50 14.20 2.27 6.54
N SER A 51 15.33 2.10 7.24
CA SER A 51 16.07 0.83 7.34
C SER A 51 15.32 -0.34 7.98
N GLU A 52 14.20 -0.12 8.68
CA GLU A 52 13.43 -1.19 9.31
C GLU A 52 12.25 -1.67 8.45
N LEU A 53 11.74 -0.83 7.53
CA LEU A 53 10.51 -1.11 6.79
C LEU A 53 10.79 -1.96 5.54
N HIS A 54 9.97 -2.98 5.30
CA HIS A 54 10.09 -3.82 4.10
C HIS A 54 9.42 -3.19 2.86
N ILE A 55 8.34 -2.43 3.09
CA ILE A 55 7.52 -1.80 2.06
C ILE A 55 7.17 -0.40 2.56
N LEU A 56 7.42 0.62 1.73
CA LEU A 56 7.09 2.00 2.03
C LEU A 56 6.26 2.59 0.89
N GLY A 57 5.00 2.92 1.15
CA GLY A 57 4.15 3.66 0.23
C GLY A 57 4.45 5.16 0.29
N ILE A 58 4.60 5.79 -0.87
CA ILE A 58 4.94 7.20 -1.02
C ILE A 58 3.89 7.87 -1.91
N ALA A 59 3.37 8.99 -1.44
CA ALA A 59 2.49 9.88 -2.19
C ALA A 59 3.19 11.23 -2.42
N GLU A 60 2.65 12.02 -3.37
CA GLU A 60 3.18 13.34 -3.74
C GLU A 60 4.67 13.32 -4.12
N THR A 61 5.08 12.41 -5.01
CA THR A 61 6.51 12.25 -5.37
C THR A 61 7.06 13.44 -6.19
N HIS A 62 6.20 14.17 -6.89
CA HIS A 62 6.53 15.29 -7.78
C HIS A 62 7.60 14.98 -8.85
N LEU A 63 7.79 13.70 -9.15
CA LEU A 63 8.74 13.24 -10.15
C LEU A 63 8.25 13.59 -11.56
N VAL A 64 9.21 13.88 -12.45
CA VAL A 64 8.96 14.26 -13.84
C VAL A 64 9.33 13.10 -14.75
N LYS A 65 8.48 12.81 -15.75
CA LYS A 65 8.75 11.80 -16.80
C LYS A 65 9.11 10.44 -16.18
N ASN A 66 10.34 9.97 -16.41
CA ASN A 66 10.83 8.66 -15.96
C ASN A 66 11.78 8.77 -14.76
N ASN A 67 11.79 9.91 -14.06
CA ASN A 67 12.59 10.05 -12.85
C ASN A 67 12.12 9.03 -11.80
N THR A 68 13.07 8.51 -11.04
CA THR A 68 12.83 7.51 -10.00
C THR A 68 13.35 8.02 -8.66
N ILE A 69 12.87 7.40 -7.57
CA ILE A 69 13.47 7.58 -6.25
C ILE A 69 14.54 6.51 -6.08
N SER A 70 15.73 6.91 -5.63
CA SER A 70 16.83 5.99 -5.33
C SER A 70 17.13 6.03 -3.85
N VAL A 71 16.98 4.88 -3.18
CA VAL A 71 17.33 4.67 -1.78
C VAL A 71 18.09 3.35 -1.72
N ASP A 72 19.25 3.36 -1.07
CA ASP A 72 20.09 2.16 -0.96
C ASP A 72 19.34 1.02 -0.25
N GLY A 73 19.46 -0.19 -0.78
CA GLY A 73 18.71 -1.36 -0.29
C GLY A 73 17.24 -1.42 -0.69
N TYR A 74 16.72 -0.47 -1.49
CA TYR A 74 15.32 -0.46 -1.96
C TYR A 74 15.21 -0.37 -3.48
N THR A 75 14.13 -0.94 -4.00
CA THR A 75 13.69 -0.83 -5.39
C THR A 75 12.43 0.04 -5.47
N TRP A 76 12.44 1.01 -6.37
CA TRP A 76 11.31 1.91 -6.62
C TRP A 76 10.33 1.33 -7.63
N PHE A 77 9.05 1.32 -7.25
CA PHE A 77 7.91 0.98 -8.10
C PHE A 77 6.90 2.11 -8.03
N GLY A 78 6.91 3.01 -9.01
CA GLY A 78 5.96 4.12 -8.96
C GLY A 78 5.53 4.63 -10.31
N HIS A 79 4.50 5.46 -10.25
CA HIS A 79 3.88 6.09 -11.38
C HIS A 79 3.99 7.60 -11.27
N ASN A 80 4.68 8.20 -12.24
CA ASN A 80 4.82 9.64 -12.36
C ASN A 80 3.67 10.15 -13.23
N ARG A 81 2.99 11.21 -12.78
CA ARG A 81 1.88 11.78 -13.54
C ARG A 81 2.38 12.32 -14.89
N ILE A 82 1.69 11.93 -15.97
CA ILE A 82 2.12 12.20 -17.34
C ILE A 82 1.61 13.58 -17.83
N GLY A 83 0.50 14.08 -17.26
CA GLY A 83 -0.18 15.33 -17.64
C GLY A 83 0.42 16.62 -17.06
N ILE A 84 1.74 16.80 -17.14
CA ILE A 84 2.43 18.00 -16.65
C ILE A 84 2.37 19.09 -17.73
N HIS A 85 1.94 20.30 -17.36
CA HIS A 85 1.95 21.44 -18.28
C HIS A 85 3.39 21.69 -18.79
N ILE A 86 3.56 21.96 -20.09
CA ILE A 86 4.89 22.08 -20.74
C ILE A 86 5.84 23.11 -20.10
N ARG A 87 5.31 24.05 -19.31
CA ARG A 87 6.07 25.07 -18.57
C ARG A 87 6.32 24.77 -17.09
N ALA A 88 5.80 23.67 -16.55
CA ALA A 88 5.97 23.35 -15.14
C ALA A 88 7.39 22.83 -14.88
N LYS A 89 8.05 23.41 -13.85
CA LYS A 89 9.44 23.10 -13.48
C LYS A 89 9.59 21.79 -12.70
N ALA A 90 8.50 21.26 -12.14
CA ALA A 90 8.45 20.04 -11.35
C ALA A 90 7.22 19.21 -11.74
N GLY A 91 7.23 17.93 -11.36
CA GLY A 91 6.07 17.06 -11.52
C GLY A 91 4.94 17.45 -10.57
N SER A 92 3.75 16.97 -10.83
CA SER A 92 2.58 17.20 -9.97
C SER A 92 2.06 15.87 -9.44
N GLY A 93 2.03 15.68 -8.12
CA GLY A 93 1.57 14.44 -7.50
C GLY A 93 2.48 13.25 -7.81
N GLY A 94 1.88 12.08 -8.03
CA GLY A 94 2.61 10.82 -8.23
C GLY A 94 2.59 9.96 -6.97
N VAL A 95 2.57 8.64 -7.16
CA VAL A 95 2.51 7.65 -6.08
C VAL A 95 3.39 6.45 -6.43
N GLY A 96 3.84 5.72 -5.41
CA GLY A 96 4.57 4.48 -5.62
C GLY A 96 5.08 3.88 -4.32
N PHE A 97 5.92 2.86 -4.45
CA PHE A 97 6.50 2.12 -3.35
C PHE A 97 8.02 2.07 -3.44
N LEU A 98 8.68 2.13 -2.29
CA LEU A 98 10.02 1.57 -2.11
C LEU A 98 9.85 0.20 -1.47
N VAL A 99 10.39 -0.83 -2.12
CA VAL A 99 10.38 -2.22 -1.65
C VAL A 99 11.80 -2.65 -1.34
N ARG A 100 12.04 -3.18 -0.14
CA ARG A 100 13.37 -3.61 0.28
C ARG A 100 13.86 -4.78 -0.57
N ASN A 101 15.14 -4.76 -0.95
CA ASN A 101 15.69 -5.71 -1.92
C ASN A 101 15.69 -7.16 -1.41
N ASP A 102 15.75 -7.40 -0.11
CA ASP A 102 15.62 -8.75 0.45
C ASP A 102 14.21 -9.32 0.28
N LEU A 103 13.17 -8.49 0.35
CA LEU A 103 11.80 -8.90 0.02
C LEU A 103 11.66 -9.23 -1.47
N MET A 104 12.39 -8.50 -2.34
CA MET A 104 12.49 -8.79 -3.78
C MET A 104 13.19 -10.12 -4.08
N GLU A 105 14.07 -10.60 -3.19
CA GLU A 105 14.67 -11.93 -3.32
C GLU A 105 13.64 -13.03 -3.06
N LEU A 106 12.72 -12.81 -2.13
CA LEU A 106 11.69 -13.77 -1.70
C LEU A 106 10.44 -13.76 -2.59
N SER A 107 10.13 -12.64 -3.22
CA SER A 107 8.87 -12.43 -3.93
C SER A 107 9.06 -11.84 -5.33
N ASN A 108 8.20 -12.25 -6.27
CA ASN A 108 8.01 -11.54 -7.52
C ASN A 108 7.11 -10.34 -7.24
N VAL A 109 7.60 -9.14 -7.50
CA VAL A 109 6.86 -7.89 -7.27
C VAL A 109 6.50 -7.26 -8.60
N ILE A 110 5.21 -7.06 -8.82
CA ILE A 110 4.64 -6.67 -10.11
C ILE A 110 3.70 -5.48 -9.89
N ILE A 111 3.83 -4.45 -10.71
CA ILE A 111 2.82 -3.39 -10.79
C ILE A 111 1.61 -3.95 -11.52
N VAL A 112 0.47 -4.05 -10.83
CA VAL A 112 -0.77 -4.61 -11.41
C VAL A 112 -1.59 -3.53 -12.10
N GLU A 113 -1.63 -2.35 -11.51
CA GLU A 113 -2.47 -1.26 -11.98
C GLU A 113 -1.87 0.09 -11.56
N HIS A 114 -1.89 1.05 -12.49
CA HIS A 114 -1.39 2.42 -12.33
C HIS A 114 -2.02 3.41 -13.32
N SER A 115 -3.10 3.04 -14.01
CA SER A 115 -3.78 3.86 -15.02
C SER A 115 -4.53 5.05 -14.44
N ILE A 116 -4.77 5.04 -13.13
CA ILE A 116 -5.47 6.10 -12.41
C ILE A 116 -4.46 6.92 -11.62
N ASP A 117 -4.38 8.20 -11.96
CA ASP A 117 -3.52 9.16 -11.26
C ASP A 117 -3.80 9.15 -9.75
N GLY A 118 -2.79 8.76 -8.96
CA GLY A 118 -2.91 8.69 -7.50
C GLY A 118 -3.31 7.32 -6.96
N ILE A 119 -3.37 6.26 -7.79
CA ILE A 119 -3.51 4.88 -7.32
C ILE A 119 -2.37 4.05 -7.91
N CYS A 120 -1.66 3.29 -7.08
CA CYS A 120 -0.69 2.32 -7.54
C CYS A 120 -0.83 1.01 -6.76
N TRP A 121 -1.02 -0.08 -7.50
CA TRP A 121 -1.10 -1.44 -6.96
C TRP A 121 0.17 -2.23 -7.24
N LEU A 122 0.71 -2.84 -6.20
CA LEU A 122 1.69 -3.91 -6.29
C LEU A 122 1.08 -5.25 -5.91
N LYS A 123 1.46 -6.28 -6.66
CA LYS A 123 1.26 -7.69 -6.32
C LYS A 123 2.59 -8.27 -5.95
N PHE A 124 2.59 -9.01 -4.85
CA PHE A 124 3.71 -9.77 -4.35
C PHE A 124 3.33 -11.25 -4.40
N GLU A 125 4.09 -12.03 -5.14
CA GLU A 125 3.95 -13.48 -5.22
C GLU A 125 5.18 -14.12 -4.60
N ASP A 126 5.00 -14.98 -3.60
CA ASP A 126 6.09 -15.78 -3.04
C ASP A 126 6.69 -16.68 -4.13
N LYS A 127 8.01 -16.63 -4.30
CA LYS A 127 8.71 -17.42 -5.33
C LYS A 127 8.72 -18.92 -5.04
N LEU A 128 8.58 -19.31 -3.77
CA LEU A 128 8.59 -20.71 -3.33
C LEU A 128 7.18 -21.28 -3.21
N ASN A 129 6.18 -20.44 -2.96
CA ASN A 129 4.78 -20.84 -2.85
C ASN A 129 3.86 -19.89 -3.62
N LEU A 130 3.62 -20.16 -4.90
CA LEU A 130 2.87 -19.28 -5.79
C LEU A 130 1.41 -19.03 -5.36
N ASP A 131 0.85 -19.85 -4.45
CA ASP A 131 -0.48 -19.62 -3.87
C ASP A 131 -0.48 -18.51 -2.81
N ASN A 132 0.70 -18.10 -2.34
CA ASN A 132 0.88 -17.09 -1.32
C ASN A 132 1.08 -15.72 -1.97
N VAL A 133 -0.05 -15.07 -2.22
CA VAL A 133 -0.13 -13.77 -2.90
C VAL A 133 -0.69 -12.71 -1.97
N PHE A 134 -0.04 -11.55 -1.92
CA PHE A 134 -0.60 -10.36 -1.30
C PHE A 134 -0.48 -9.14 -2.20
N TYR A 135 -1.37 -8.17 -1.98
CA TYR A 135 -1.42 -6.92 -2.74
C TYR A 135 -1.20 -5.72 -1.82
N ALA A 136 -0.53 -4.69 -2.32
CA ALA A 136 -0.39 -3.42 -1.62
C ALA A 136 -0.84 -2.29 -2.55
N CYS A 137 -1.64 -1.37 -2.03
CA CYS A 137 -2.11 -0.20 -2.75
C CYS A 137 -1.71 1.06 -2.01
N VAL A 138 -1.07 1.99 -2.73
CA VAL A 138 -0.84 3.35 -2.27
C VAL A 138 -1.80 4.28 -3.00
N VAL A 139 -2.49 5.11 -2.23
CA VAL A 139 -3.51 6.04 -2.68
C VAL A 139 -3.10 7.47 -2.36
N TYR A 140 -3.35 8.36 -3.31
CA TYR A 140 -3.28 9.79 -3.14
C TYR A 140 -4.50 10.42 -3.79
N LEU A 141 -5.51 10.72 -2.99
CA LEU A 141 -6.64 11.53 -3.39
C LEU A 141 -6.26 13.00 -3.16
N PRO A 142 -6.18 13.86 -4.18
CA PRO A 142 -5.86 15.28 -3.97
C PRO A 142 -6.91 15.98 -3.10
N PRO A 143 -6.53 17.03 -2.35
CA PRO A 143 -7.49 17.78 -1.55
C PRO A 143 -8.53 18.48 -2.44
N GLU A 144 -9.72 18.72 -1.89
CA GLU A 144 -10.87 19.32 -2.62
C GLU A 144 -10.52 20.65 -3.30
N ASN A 145 -9.70 21.47 -2.66
CA ASN A 145 -9.26 22.77 -3.17
C ASN A 145 -8.01 22.70 -4.07
N SER A 146 -7.57 21.51 -4.48
CA SER A 146 -6.44 21.40 -5.38
C SER A 146 -6.81 21.99 -6.75
N THR A 147 -5.83 22.55 -7.45
CA THR A 147 -5.99 23.07 -8.82
C THR A 147 -6.39 21.98 -9.83
N ARG A 148 -6.40 20.71 -9.42
CA ARG A 148 -6.87 19.57 -10.18
C ARG A 148 -8.19 19.11 -9.59
N ALA A 149 -9.29 19.42 -10.26
CA ALA A 149 -10.59 18.85 -9.92
C ALA A 149 -10.52 17.33 -10.13
N VAL A 150 -10.60 16.56 -9.04
CA VAL A 150 -10.78 15.11 -9.09
C VAL A 150 -12.24 14.84 -8.77
N ASN A 151 -12.90 14.07 -9.62
CA ASN A 151 -14.20 13.52 -9.29
C ASN A 151 -14.00 12.43 -8.22
N VAL A 152 -14.20 12.81 -6.96
CA VAL A 152 -13.99 11.94 -5.79
C VAL A 152 -14.80 10.65 -5.90
N HIS A 153 -16.06 10.75 -6.34
CA HIS A 153 -16.92 9.57 -6.52
C HIS A 153 -16.33 8.60 -7.54
N ALA A 154 -15.96 9.09 -8.73
CA ALA A 154 -15.36 8.25 -9.76
C ALA A 154 -14.01 7.64 -9.31
N PHE A 155 -13.24 8.39 -8.52
CA PHE A 155 -11.98 7.89 -7.94
C PHE A 155 -12.22 6.72 -6.98
N VAL A 156 -13.15 6.90 -6.03
CA VAL A 156 -13.50 5.86 -5.05
C VAL A 156 -14.13 4.65 -5.73
N GLU A 157 -15.06 4.86 -6.68
CA GLU A 157 -15.64 3.76 -7.47
C GLU A 157 -14.57 2.97 -8.22
N SER A 158 -13.57 3.65 -8.78
CA SER A 158 -12.49 2.99 -9.48
C SER A 158 -11.57 2.20 -8.53
N LEU A 159 -11.24 2.77 -7.36
CA LEU A 159 -10.47 2.07 -6.33
C LEU A 159 -11.22 0.81 -5.86
N MET A 160 -12.52 0.93 -5.58
CA MET A 160 -13.37 -0.19 -5.18
C MET A 160 -13.44 -1.25 -6.28
N SER A 161 -13.63 -0.84 -7.54
CA SER A 161 -13.64 -1.75 -8.69
C SER A 161 -12.34 -2.55 -8.77
N GLN A 162 -11.19 -1.91 -8.58
CA GLN A 162 -9.89 -2.58 -8.53
C GLN A 162 -9.78 -3.56 -7.36
N MET A 163 -10.27 -3.20 -6.17
CA MET A 163 -10.31 -4.11 -5.01
C MET A 163 -11.12 -5.38 -5.32
N TYR A 164 -12.23 -5.25 -6.05
CA TYR A 164 -13.04 -6.42 -6.47
C TYR A 164 -12.35 -7.32 -7.50
N THR A 165 -11.31 -6.86 -8.19
CA THR A 165 -10.52 -7.71 -9.09
C THR A 165 -9.55 -8.64 -8.36
N ILE A 166 -9.31 -8.39 -7.06
CA ILE A 166 -8.40 -9.20 -6.25
C ILE A 166 -9.03 -10.58 -6.03
N PRO A 167 -8.33 -11.68 -6.37
CA PRO A 167 -8.87 -13.03 -6.21
C PRO A 167 -9.29 -13.31 -4.76
N LYS A 168 -10.44 -13.95 -4.60
CA LYS A 168 -10.97 -14.33 -3.28
C LYS A 168 -9.94 -15.15 -2.49
N GLY A 169 -9.68 -14.73 -1.26
CA GLY A 169 -8.71 -15.38 -0.37
C GLY A 169 -7.33 -14.71 -0.36
N ASN A 170 -7.01 -13.92 -1.38
CA ASN A 170 -5.80 -13.09 -1.36
C ASN A 170 -6.00 -11.90 -0.43
N GLN A 171 -4.92 -11.54 0.26
CA GLN A 171 -4.91 -10.41 1.17
C GLN A 171 -4.47 -9.15 0.44
N PHE A 172 -4.98 -8.01 0.87
CA PHE A 172 -4.48 -6.74 0.40
C PHE A 172 -4.38 -5.71 1.52
N TYR A 173 -3.46 -4.77 1.33
CA TYR A 173 -3.25 -3.63 2.20
C TYR A 173 -3.44 -2.35 1.41
N LEU A 174 -4.07 -1.37 2.03
CA LEU A 174 -4.38 -0.06 1.45
C LEU A 174 -3.76 1.02 2.34
N CYS A 175 -3.00 1.93 1.75
CA CYS A 175 -2.38 3.06 2.46
C CYS A 175 -2.31 4.32 1.61
N GLY A 176 -1.84 5.39 2.22
CA GLY A 176 -1.56 6.66 1.55
C GLY A 176 -2.37 7.81 2.12
N ASP A 177 -2.55 8.85 1.33
CA ASP A 177 -3.27 10.06 1.74
C ASP A 177 -4.59 10.17 0.98
N PHE A 178 -5.68 9.89 1.68
CA PHE A 178 -7.03 10.01 1.14
C PHE A 178 -7.53 11.46 1.17
N ASN A 179 -6.81 12.39 1.82
CA ASN A 179 -7.27 13.76 2.08
C ASN A 179 -8.72 13.84 2.63
N SER A 180 -9.21 12.74 3.20
CA SER A 180 -10.51 12.62 3.81
C SER A 180 -10.37 13.00 5.27
N ARG A 181 -11.08 14.04 5.69
CA ARG A 181 -11.26 14.28 7.12
C ARG A 181 -12.31 13.27 7.60
N CYS A 182 -11.96 12.44 8.56
CA CYS A 182 -12.97 11.75 9.35
C CYS A 182 -13.68 12.85 10.15
N GLY A 183 -14.90 13.22 9.74
CA GLY A 183 -15.70 14.18 10.49
C GLY A 183 -16.14 13.61 11.84
N ASP A 184 -16.74 14.44 12.69
CA ASP A 184 -17.39 14.01 13.95
C ASP A 184 -18.70 13.22 13.72
N LEU A 185 -18.89 12.68 12.52
CA LEU A 185 -20.05 11.88 12.18
C LEU A 185 -19.86 10.48 12.74
N ASN A 186 -20.91 9.98 13.39
CA ASN A 186 -20.94 8.62 13.91
C ASN A 186 -20.57 7.63 12.80
N ASP A 187 -19.61 6.75 13.07
CA ASP A 187 -19.18 5.65 12.21
C ASP A 187 -20.14 4.45 12.26
N PHE A 188 -21.26 4.61 12.97
CA PHE A 188 -22.35 3.66 13.10
C PHE A 188 -23.67 4.30 12.66
N VAL A 189 -24.60 3.46 12.21
CA VAL A 189 -25.97 3.90 11.96
C VAL A 189 -26.78 3.66 13.24
N GLU A 190 -27.21 4.75 13.86
CA GLU A 190 -28.02 4.72 15.08
C GLU A 190 -29.30 3.90 14.83
N GLY A 191 -29.54 2.88 15.67
CA GLY A 191 -30.67 1.95 15.53
C GLY A 191 -30.41 0.70 14.68
N ILE A 192 -29.31 0.64 13.91
CA ILE A 192 -28.89 -0.59 13.19
C ILE A 192 -27.77 -1.30 13.96
N ASP A 193 -26.78 -0.55 14.41
CA ASP A 193 -25.57 -1.10 15.04
C ASP A 193 -25.66 -1.18 16.58
N THR A 194 -26.80 -0.80 17.16
CA THR A 194 -27.08 -0.99 18.59
C THR A 194 -27.39 -2.45 18.89
N PHE A 195 -26.41 -3.17 19.42
CA PHE A 195 -26.66 -4.47 20.05
C PHE A 195 -27.57 -4.26 21.27
N ALA A 196 -28.78 -4.79 21.21
CA ALA A 196 -29.61 -4.92 22.41
C ALA A 196 -28.82 -5.75 23.42
N ARG A 197 -28.40 -5.12 24.53
CA ARG A 197 -27.90 -5.88 25.67
C ARG A 197 -29.08 -6.69 26.19
N GLU A 198 -29.11 -7.98 25.89
CA GLU A 198 -29.98 -8.90 26.61
C GLU A 198 -29.57 -8.83 28.08
N THR A 199 -30.35 -8.11 28.88
CA THR A 199 -30.26 -8.20 30.33
C THR A 199 -30.77 -9.59 30.70
N SER A 200 -29.83 -10.50 30.95
CA SER A 200 -30.14 -11.80 31.56
C SER A 200 -30.70 -11.53 32.95
N SER A 201 -32.01 -11.67 33.09
CA SER A 201 -32.72 -11.70 34.38
C SER A 201 -32.61 -13.07 35.03
#